data_AF-A0A8J7ZG63-F1
#
_entry.id   AF-A0A8J7ZG63-F1
#
_cell.length_a   1.000
_cell.length_b   1.000
_cell.length_c   1.000
_cell.angle_alpha   90.00
_cell.angle_beta   90.00
_cell.angle_gamma   90.00
#
_symmetry.space_group_name_H-M   'P 1'
#
loop_
_entity.id
_entity.type
_entity.pdbx_description
1 polymer ?
#
loop_
_entity_poly.entity_id
_entity_poly.type
_entity_poly.pdbx_seq_one_letter_code
_entity_poly.pdbx_strand_id
1 'polypeptide(L)'
;MTPADVLIWLLAHPDLTATVATALAGSAGAARHYRKTGRVPLSSLPWRALRRLGYHLRRRFFSTPKPPIDALGAIQGNLEDVRVALGQQSYEPGWLLSYHYKGEDLNARRYFYDPSLEYPHRQLHIRGWDRGDHVAIDAHEEPAPLQHPRAHLREVDMQDATAWVTDAYDAGNGLDPRGFQ
;
A
#
# COMPACT_ATOMS: atom_id res chain seq x y z
N MET A 1 4.03 16.49 -18.29
CA MET A 1 3.34 15.50 -19.14
C MET A 1 2.22 16.22 -19.86
N THR A 2 2.23 16.14 -21.18
CA THR A 2 1.17 16.66 -22.04
C THR A 2 0.01 15.65 -22.10
N PRO A 3 -1.21 16.05 -22.52
CA PRO A 3 -2.31 15.13 -22.78
C PRO A 3 -1.94 14.01 -23.78
N ALA A 4 -1.05 14.31 -24.73
CA ALA A 4 -0.53 13.32 -25.69
C ALA A 4 0.34 12.25 -25.01
N ASP A 5 1.20 12.66 -24.06
CA ASP A 5 2.03 11.72 -23.28
C ASP A 5 1.17 10.78 -22.43
N VAL A 6 0.04 11.29 -21.89
CA VAL A 6 -0.93 10.47 -21.14
C VAL A 6 -1.56 9.43 -22.05
N LEU A 7 -1.99 9.83 -23.26
CA LEU A 7 -2.64 8.93 -24.20
C LEU A 7 -1.70 7.84 -24.71
N ILE A 8 -0.47 8.19 -25.09
CA ILE A 8 0.55 7.24 -25.54
C ILE A 8 0.90 6.25 -24.42
N TRP A 9 1.07 6.74 -23.19
CA TRP A 9 1.34 5.89 -22.04
C TRP A 9 0.17 4.95 -21.70
N LEU A 10 -1.08 5.42 -21.79
CA LEU A 10 -2.26 4.58 -21.61
C LEU A 10 -2.31 3.44 -22.64
N LEU A 11 -2.07 3.74 -23.92
CA LEU A 11 -2.07 2.76 -25.01
C LEU A 11 -0.98 1.71 -24.87
N ALA A 12 0.15 2.06 -24.23
CA ALA A 12 1.23 1.12 -23.92
C ALA A 12 0.91 0.15 -22.76
N HIS A 13 -0.20 0.34 -22.04
CA HIS A 13 -0.64 -0.49 -20.92
C HIS A 13 -2.05 -1.05 -21.18
N PRO A 14 -2.18 -2.20 -21.89
CA PRO A 14 -3.47 -2.71 -22.35
C PRO A 14 -4.47 -2.99 -21.22
N ASP A 15 -4.00 -3.48 -20.07
CA ASP A 15 -4.83 -3.70 -18.88
C ASP A 15 -5.39 -2.41 -18.29
N LEU A 16 -4.60 -1.33 -18.35
CA LEU A 16 -5.03 -0.01 -17.91
C LEU A 16 -5.99 0.61 -18.92
N THR A 17 -5.75 0.44 -20.21
CA THR A 17 -6.67 0.86 -21.28
C THR A 17 -8.03 0.21 -21.13
N ALA A 18 -8.09 -1.11 -20.92
CA ALA A 18 -9.33 -1.84 -20.67
C ALA A 18 -10.04 -1.35 -19.39
N THR A 19 -9.26 -1.07 -18.34
CA THR A 19 -9.77 -0.51 -17.07
C THR A 19 -10.38 0.88 -17.28
N VAL A 20 -9.70 1.77 -18.01
CA VAL A 20 -10.18 3.13 -18.32
C VAL A 20 -11.44 3.07 -19.18
N ALA A 21 -11.46 2.25 -20.24
CA ALA A 21 -12.62 2.08 -21.10
C ALA A 21 -13.85 1.60 -20.31
N THR A 22 -13.65 0.60 -19.43
CA THR A 22 -14.71 0.07 -18.55
C THR A 22 -15.23 1.14 -17.58
N ALA A 23 -14.33 1.93 -16.99
CA ALA A 23 -14.71 3.02 -16.09
C ALA A 23 -15.53 4.10 -16.81
N LEU A 24 -15.12 4.50 -18.01
CA LEU A 24 -15.82 5.50 -18.83
C LEU A 24 -17.19 5.00 -19.29
N ALA A 25 -17.27 3.79 -19.84
CA ALA A 25 -18.52 3.21 -20.30
C ALA A 25 -19.54 3.03 -19.16
N GLY A 26 -19.11 2.49 -18.02
CA GLY A 26 -19.97 2.32 -16.85
C GLY A 26 -20.43 3.66 -16.25
N SER A 27 -19.54 4.67 -16.20
CA SER A 27 -19.88 6.01 -15.72
C SER A 27 -20.85 6.75 -16.67
N ALA A 28 -20.65 6.61 -18.00
CA ALA A 28 -21.57 7.16 -18.99
C ALA A 28 -22.96 6.51 -18.90
N GLY A 29 -23.02 5.19 -18.67
CA GLY A 29 -24.26 4.47 -18.39
C GLY A 29 -24.97 4.99 -17.14
N ALA A 30 -24.23 5.18 -16.04
CA ALA A 30 -24.77 5.72 -14.80
C ALA A 30 -25.28 7.18 -14.97
N ALA A 31 -24.55 8.02 -15.69
CA ALA A 31 -24.96 9.39 -16.00
C ALA A 31 -26.22 9.42 -16.86
N ARG A 32 -26.34 8.55 -17.87
CA ARG A 32 -27.55 8.40 -18.69
C ARG A 32 -28.75 7.94 -17.85
N HIS A 33 -28.54 7.01 -16.92
CA HIS A 33 -29.59 6.57 -16.01
C HIS A 33 -30.03 7.71 -15.08
N TYR A 34 -29.09 8.42 -14.45
CA TYR A 34 -29.38 9.57 -13.60
C TYR A 34 -30.16 10.66 -14.34
N ARG A 35 -29.77 10.99 -15.58
CA ARG A 35 -30.52 11.95 -16.42
C ARG A 35 -31.97 11.53 -16.67
N LYS A 36 -32.26 10.23 -16.70
CA LYS A 36 -33.61 9.69 -16.93
C LYS A 36 -34.44 9.54 -15.65
N THR A 37 -33.80 9.18 -14.54
CA THR A 37 -34.51 8.73 -13.32
C THR A 37 -34.30 9.63 -12.12
N GLY A 38 -33.36 10.59 -12.19
CA GLY A 38 -32.92 11.40 -11.06
C GLY A 38 -32.17 10.62 -9.97
N ARG A 39 -31.86 9.34 -10.20
CA ARG A 39 -31.23 8.45 -9.21
C ARG A 39 -29.90 7.93 -9.74
N VAL A 40 -28.90 7.83 -8.87
CA VAL A 40 -27.60 7.24 -9.24
C VAL A 40 -27.69 5.73 -9.03
N PRO A 41 -27.47 4.91 -10.07
CA PRO A 41 -27.53 3.46 -9.93
C PRO A 41 -26.21 2.94 -9.34
N LEU A 42 -26.07 3.03 -8.01
CA LEU A 42 -24.84 2.68 -7.30
C LEU A 42 -24.35 1.25 -7.58
N SER A 43 -25.27 0.30 -7.81
CA SER A 43 -24.94 -1.09 -8.13
C SER A 43 -24.37 -1.28 -9.55
N SER A 44 -24.66 -0.38 -10.49
CA SER A 44 -24.17 -0.46 -11.86
C SER A 44 -22.91 0.36 -12.10
N LEU A 45 -22.38 1.02 -11.07
CA LEU A 45 -21.11 1.72 -11.17
C LEU A 45 -19.97 0.70 -11.34
N PRO A 46 -18.97 0.98 -12.19
CA PRO A 46 -17.87 0.06 -12.46
C PRO A 46 -16.83 0.11 -11.32
N TRP A 47 -17.24 -0.18 -10.09
CA TRP A 47 -16.44 -0.02 -8.86
C TRP A 47 -15.07 -0.69 -8.92
N ARG A 48 -14.98 -1.88 -9.51
CA ARG A 48 -13.71 -2.58 -9.72
C ARG A 48 -12.75 -1.79 -10.60
N ALA A 49 -13.26 -1.23 -11.71
CA ALA A 49 -12.45 -0.44 -12.63
C ALA A 49 -12.06 0.91 -12.01
N LEU A 50 -12.98 1.57 -11.31
CA LEU A 50 -12.71 2.82 -10.59
C LEU A 50 -11.65 2.62 -9.50
N ARG A 51 -11.72 1.52 -8.74
CA ARG A 51 -10.72 1.18 -7.72
C ARG A 51 -9.34 0.92 -8.32
N ARG A 52 -9.27 0.15 -9.42
CA ARG A 52 -8.02 -0.08 -10.15
C ARG A 52 -7.44 1.22 -10.69
N LEU A 53 -8.27 2.07 -11.29
CA LEU A 53 -7.84 3.37 -11.80
C LEU A 53 -7.30 4.26 -10.68
N GLY A 54 -7.99 4.32 -9.54
CA GLY A 54 -7.53 5.01 -8.35
C GLY A 54 -6.17 4.52 -7.86
N TYR A 55 -5.95 3.19 -7.87
CA TYR A 55 -4.66 2.60 -7.54
C TYR A 55 -3.54 3.03 -8.50
N HIS A 56 -3.79 3.00 -9.82
CA HIS A 56 -2.81 3.44 -10.82
C HIS A 56 -2.49 4.94 -10.72
N LEU A 57 -3.50 5.78 -10.52
CA LEU A 57 -3.32 7.23 -10.32
C LEU A 57 -2.53 7.50 -9.04
N ARG A 58 -2.84 6.81 -7.94
CA ARG A 58 -2.08 6.89 -6.68
C ARG A 58 -0.60 6.56 -6.91
N ARG A 59 -0.31 5.41 -7.53
CA ARG A 59 1.06 4.99 -7.85
C ARG A 59 1.80 6.00 -8.73
N ARG A 60 1.12 6.66 -9.66
CA ARG A 60 1.77 7.57 -10.62
C ARG A 60 2.02 8.97 -10.08
N PHE A 61 1.08 9.51 -9.30
CA PHE A 61 1.05 10.92 -8.91
C PHE A 61 1.26 11.17 -7.42
N PHE A 62 1.04 10.16 -6.58
CA PHE A 62 1.18 10.24 -5.12
C PHE A 62 2.30 9.33 -4.64
N SER A 63 3.39 9.27 -5.44
CA SER A 63 4.59 8.50 -5.10
C SER A 63 5.65 9.38 -4.46
N THR A 64 6.11 8.98 -3.28
CA THR A 64 7.24 9.61 -2.58
C THR A 64 8.55 9.00 -3.09
N PRO A 65 9.67 9.77 -3.16
CA PRO A 65 10.98 9.21 -3.45
C PRO A 65 11.32 8.09 -2.47
N LYS A 66 11.90 7.00 -2.97
CA LYS A 66 12.32 5.85 -2.18
C LYS A 66 13.26 6.30 -1.04
N PRO A 67 13.16 5.72 0.18
CA PRO A 67 14.18 5.89 1.22
C PRO A 67 15.58 5.55 0.68
N PRO A 68 16.65 6.19 1.21
CA PRO A 68 18.01 5.90 0.80
C PRO A 68 18.37 4.43 1.12
N ILE A 69 19.25 3.83 0.30
CA ILE A 69 19.47 2.38 0.25
C ILE A 69 20.08 1.83 1.55
N ASP A 70 20.86 2.66 2.25
CA ASP A 70 21.52 2.37 3.53
C ASP A 70 20.54 2.17 4.69
N ALA A 71 19.30 2.63 4.57
CA ALA A 71 18.25 2.43 5.56
C ALA A 71 17.48 1.10 5.38
N LEU A 72 17.86 0.25 4.42
CA LEU A 72 17.08 -0.95 4.05
C LEU A 72 17.73 -2.24 4.56
N GLY A 73 16.91 -3.08 5.18
CA GLY A 73 17.23 -4.48 5.45
C GLY A 73 17.09 -5.33 4.19
N ALA A 74 17.56 -6.57 4.24
CA ALA A 74 17.46 -7.51 3.12
C ALA A 74 16.99 -8.87 3.62
N ILE A 75 15.82 -9.30 3.14
CA ILE A 75 15.29 -10.65 3.37
C ILE A 75 15.58 -11.50 2.14
N GLN A 76 16.23 -12.64 2.34
CA GLN A 76 16.54 -13.56 1.24
C GLN A 76 15.28 -14.26 0.72
N GLY A 77 15.23 -14.48 -0.59
CA GLY A 77 14.11 -15.15 -1.26
C GLY A 77 13.27 -14.20 -2.12
N ASN A 78 12.17 -14.74 -2.66
CA ASN A 78 11.30 -13.99 -3.55
C ASN A 78 10.19 -13.26 -2.77
N LEU A 79 9.62 -12.25 -3.42
CA LEU A 79 8.57 -11.39 -2.85
C LEU A 79 7.32 -12.15 -2.40
N GLU A 80 6.94 -13.22 -3.11
CA GLU A 80 5.69 -13.94 -2.83
C GLU A 80 5.82 -14.78 -1.56
N ASP A 81 6.96 -15.43 -1.35
CA ASP A 81 7.24 -16.16 -0.11
C ASP A 81 7.19 -15.22 1.11
N VAL A 82 7.78 -14.03 0.98
CA VAL A 82 7.72 -12.98 2.03
C VAL A 82 6.27 -12.57 2.30
N ARG A 83 5.46 -12.36 1.26
CA ARG A 83 4.03 -12.01 1.42
C ARG A 83 3.23 -13.11 2.12
N VAL A 84 3.47 -14.37 1.75
CA VAL A 84 2.81 -15.52 2.37
C VAL A 84 3.19 -15.62 3.85
N ALA A 85 4.48 -15.51 4.17
CA ALA A 85 4.97 -15.53 5.54
C ALA A 85 4.37 -14.39 6.38
N LEU A 86 4.30 -13.17 5.85
CA LEU A 86 3.65 -12.04 6.51
C LEU A 86 2.14 -12.28 6.68
N GLY A 87 1.46 -12.81 5.66
CA GLY A 87 0.04 -13.13 5.71
C GLY A 87 -0.31 -14.18 6.77
N GLN A 88 0.52 -15.22 6.92
CA GLN A 88 0.38 -16.23 7.98
C GLN A 88 0.47 -15.61 9.39
N GLN A 89 1.11 -14.46 9.50
CA GLN A 89 1.28 -13.72 10.74
C GLN A 89 0.28 -12.56 10.89
N SER A 90 -0.80 -12.57 10.11
CA SER A 90 -1.88 -11.58 10.14
C SER A 90 -1.45 -10.17 9.74
N TYR A 91 -0.41 -10.02 8.92
CA TYR A 91 -0.16 -8.76 8.26
C TYR A 91 -1.14 -8.57 7.11
N GLU A 92 -1.78 -7.40 7.05
CA GLU A 92 -2.70 -7.03 5.97
C GLU A 92 -2.05 -6.02 5.00
N PRO A 93 -2.52 -5.93 3.75
CA PRO A 93 -2.04 -4.91 2.80
C PRO A 93 -2.36 -3.49 3.28
N GLY A 94 -1.33 -2.64 3.44
CA GLY A 94 -1.47 -1.28 4.00
C GLY A 94 -1.76 -0.16 2.98
N TRP A 95 -1.75 -0.48 1.68
CA TRP A 95 -1.81 0.47 0.55
C TRP A 95 -2.92 1.53 0.60
N LEU A 96 -4.05 1.23 1.24
CA LEU A 96 -5.19 2.14 1.28
C LEU A 96 -4.87 3.42 2.08
N LEU A 97 -4.03 3.29 3.10
CA LEU A 97 -3.73 4.36 4.07
C LEU A 97 -2.26 4.79 4.08
N SER A 98 -1.37 4.10 3.36
CA SER A 98 0.07 4.38 3.32
C SER A 98 0.51 5.17 2.09
N TYR A 99 1.44 6.12 2.22
CA TYR A 99 2.13 6.68 1.04
C TYR A 99 2.72 5.54 0.19
N HIS A 100 2.66 5.68 -1.13
CA HIS A 100 3.29 4.73 -2.04
C HIS A 100 4.70 5.23 -2.34
N TYR A 101 5.73 4.42 -2.10
CA TYR A 101 7.08 4.76 -2.51
C TYR A 101 7.34 4.31 -3.95
N LYS A 102 8.18 5.05 -4.68
CA LYS A 102 8.49 4.68 -6.06
C LYS A 102 9.12 3.27 -6.11
N GLY A 103 8.47 2.39 -6.87
CA GLY A 103 8.91 1.00 -7.08
C GLY A 103 8.64 0.06 -5.90
N GLU A 104 7.86 0.48 -4.90
CA GLU A 104 7.46 -0.40 -3.79
C GLU A 104 6.58 -1.54 -4.30
N ASP A 105 6.91 -2.77 -3.91
CA ASP A 105 6.24 -4.00 -4.34
C ASP A 105 5.50 -4.68 -3.18
N LEU A 106 5.87 -4.37 -1.93
CA LEU A 106 5.25 -4.87 -0.71
C LEU A 106 4.89 -3.69 0.20
N ASN A 107 3.67 -3.70 0.73
CA ASN A 107 3.22 -2.79 1.77
C ASN A 107 2.28 -3.57 2.68
N ALA A 108 2.80 -4.00 3.81
CA ALA A 108 2.13 -4.86 4.77
C ALA A 108 2.14 -4.20 6.14
N ARG A 109 1.10 -4.42 6.94
CA ARG A 109 1.02 -3.85 8.29
C ARG A 109 0.29 -4.78 9.23
N ARG A 110 0.64 -4.71 10.51
CA ARG A 110 -0.05 -5.43 11.57
C ARG A 110 -0.31 -4.52 12.75
N TYR A 111 -1.58 -4.41 13.12
CA TYR A 111 -2.05 -3.63 14.26
C TYR A 111 -1.74 -4.33 15.59
N PHE A 112 -1.44 -3.55 16.62
CA PHE A 112 -1.43 -4.00 18.01
C PHE A 112 -1.83 -2.86 18.96
N TYR A 113 -2.14 -3.21 20.20
CA TYR A 113 -2.49 -2.25 21.25
C TYR A 113 -1.46 -2.32 22.37
N ASP A 114 -0.87 -1.18 22.72
CA ASP A 114 0.06 -1.03 23.83
C ASP A 114 -0.41 0.14 24.72
N PRO A 115 -1.05 -0.13 25.87
CA PRO A 115 -1.57 0.91 26.75
C PRO A 115 -0.49 1.73 27.47
N SER A 116 0.79 1.33 27.38
CA SER A 116 1.89 2.04 28.04
C SER A 116 2.37 3.26 27.25
N LEU A 117 2.00 3.38 25.97
CA LEU A 117 2.41 4.46 25.08
C LEU A 117 1.38 5.61 25.05
N GLU A 118 1.83 6.82 24.71
CA GLU A 118 0.94 7.99 24.51
C GLU A 118 -0.09 7.75 23.40
N TYR A 119 0.32 7.04 22.34
CA TYR A 119 -0.51 6.66 21.20
C TYR A 119 -0.74 5.14 21.22
N PRO A 120 -1.64 4.59 22.03
CA PRO A 120 -1.65 3.17 22.35
C PRO A 120 -2.12 2.25 21.22
N HIS A 121 -2.79 2.79 20.20
CA HIS A 121 -3.14 2.04 19.00
C HIS A 121 -1.98 2.10 18.01
N ARG A 122 -1.24 1.02 17.87
CA ARG A 122 0.02 0.95 17.12
C ARG A 122 -0.10 0.06 15.89
N GLN A 123 0.85 0.20 14.98
CA GLN A 123 1.07 -0.76 13.90
C GLN A 123 2.56 -0.94 13.66
N LEU A 124 2.97 -2.17 13.31
CA LEU A 124 4.23 -2.39 12.61
C LEU A 124 3.94 -2.40 11.12
N HIS A 125 4.65 -1.54 10.38
CA HIS A 125 4.53 -1.37 8.96
C HIS A 125 5.79 -1.91 8.30
N ILE A 126 5.63 -2.76 7.30
CA ILE A 126 6.71 -3.38 6.53
C ILE A 126 6.49 -3.03 5.07
N ARG A 127 7.49 -2.39 4.48
CA ARG A 127 7.55 -2.03 3.06
C ARG A 127 8.65 -2.84 2.41
N GLY A 128 8.48 -3.14 1.12
CA GLY A 128 9.48 -3.92 0.42
C GLY A 128 9.58 -3.64 -1.07
N TRP A 129 10.76 -3.90 -1.61
CA TRP A 129 11.11 -3.78 -3.02
C TRP A 129 11.76 -5.06 -3.50
N ASP A 130 11.25 -5.63 -4.57
CA ASP A 130 11.82 -6.83 -5.17
C ASP A 130 13.17 -6.49 -5.86
N ARG A 131 14.19 -7.30 -5.59
CA ARG A 131 15.52 -7.22 -6.22
C ARG A 131 15.86 -8.46 -7.04
N GLY A 132 14.96 -9.45 -7.11
CA GLY A 132 15.12 -10.70 -7.83
C GLY A 132 15.71 -11.82 -6.96
N ASP A 133 16.81 -11.55 -6.26
CA ASP A 133 17.48 -12.50 -5.34
C ASP A 133 17.10 -12.27 -3.86
N HIS A 134 16.67 -11.07 -3.52
CA HIS A 134 16.20 -10.71 -2.20
C HIS A 134 15.08 -9.66 -2.27
N VAL A 135 14.42 -9.45 -1.14
CA VAL A 135 13.49 -8.33 -0.92
C VAL A 135 14.19 -7.32 -0.02
N ALA A 136 14.40 -6.10 -0.53
CA ALA A 136 14.85 -5.00 0.31
C ALA A 136 13.68 -4.51 1.16
N ILE A 137 13.87 -4.33 2.47
CA ILE A 137 12.81 -4.03 3.43
C ILE A 137 13.09 -2.70 4.14
N ASP A 138 12.03 -1.95 4.37
CA ASP A 138 11.98 -0.80 5.28
C ASP A 138 10.82 -1.06 6.24
N ALA A 139 11.09 -1.10 7.53
CA ALA A 139 10.06 -1.39 8.52
C ALA A 139 10.13 -0.42 9.69
N HIS A 140 8.96 -0.06 10.18
CA HIS A 140 8.84 0.86 11.31
C HIS A 140 7.56 0.62 12.09
N GLU A 141 7.65 0.90 13.39
CA GLU A 141 6.53 0.92 14.30
C GLU A 141 6.01 2.36 14.42
N GLU A 142 4.70 2.55 14.33
CA GLU A 142 4.09 3.89 14.30
C GLU A 142 2.67 3.89 14.88
N PRO A 143 2.13 5.08 15.25
CA PRO A 143 0.72 5.21 15.58
C PRO A 143 -0.17 4.73 14.42
N ALA A 144 -1.19 3.93 14.74
CA ALA A 144 -2.12 3.41 13.75
C ALA A 144 -2.92 4.56 13.09
N PRO A 145 -2.98 4.63 11.75
CA PRO A 145 -3.53 5.78 11.03
C PRO A 145 -5.04 5.96 11.24
N LEU A 146 -5.77 4.88 11.55
CA LEU A 146 -7.22 4.94 11.78
C LEU A 146 -7.55 5.58 13.14
N GLN A 147 -6.72 5.37 14.16
CA GLN A 147 -6.95 5.85 15.52
C GLN A 147 -6.21 7.16 15.80
N HIS A 148 -5.02 7.34 15.21
CA HIS A 148 -4.13 8.47 15.45
C HIS A 148 -3.68 9.16 14.14
N PRO A 149 -4.60 9.60 13.26
CA PRO A 149 -4.27 10.09 11.93
C PRO A 149 -3.33 11.30 11.92
N ARG A 150 -3.44 12.19 12.92
CA ARG A 150 -2.58 13.38 13.04
C ARG A 150 -1.15 13.04 13.46
N ALA A 151 -0.99 12.10 14.39
CA ALA A 151 0.33 11.65 14.85
C ALA A 151 1.04 10.88 13.73
N HIS A 152 0.30 9.97 13.08
CA HIS A 152 0.77 9.21 11.92
C HIS A 152 1.24 10.12 10.76
N LEU A 153 0.42 11.10 10.34
CA LEU A 153 0.78 12.01 9.25
C LEU A 153 1.94 12.96 9.57
N ARG A 154 2.23 13.17 10.86
CA ARG A 154 3.36 13.99 11.32
C ARG A 154 4.58 13.15 11.65
N GLU A 155 4.51 11.83 11.44
CA GLU A 155 5.56 10.86 11.74
C GLU A 155 6.04 10.98 13.21
N VAL A 156 5.11 11.25 14.12
CA VAL A 156 5.38 11.35 15.56
C VAL A 156 5.44 9.95 16.15
N ASP A 157 6.42 9.73 17.03
CA ASP A 157 6.58 8.47 17.77
C ASP A 157 6.71 7.26 16.84
N MET A 158 7.52 7.44 15.78
CA MET A 158 7.90 6.41 14.83
C MET A 158 9.26 5.82 15.22
N GLN A 159 9.36 4.49 15.23
CA GLN A 159 10.58 3.77 15.57
C GLN A 159 10.99 2.88 14.41
N ASP A 160 12.26 2.96 13.99
CA ASP A 160 12.81 2.07 12.97
C ASP A 160 12.86 0.63 13.50
N ALA A 161 12.25 -0.28 12.74
CA ALA A 161 12.14 -1.70 13.06
C ALA A 161 12.82 -2.59 12.02
N THR A 162 13.53 -2.00 11.06
CA THR A 162 14.08 -2.69 9.90
C THR A 162 15.00 -3.84 10.30
N ALA A 163 16.00 -3.56 11.14
CA ALA A 163 16.93 -4.59 11.61
C ALA A 163 16.23 -5.73 12.35
N TRP A 164 15.30 -5.41 13.26
CA TRP A 164 14.54 -6.41 14.02
C TRP A 164 13.69 -7.29 13.10
N VAL A 165 13.01 -6.72 12.09
CA VAL A 165 12.23 -7.50 11.13
C VAL A 165 13.11 -8.45 10.33
N THR A 166 14.27 -7.98 9.85
CA THR A 166 15.23 -8.82 9.13
C THR A 166 15.69 -9.99 10.00
N ASP A 167 16.15 -9.71 11.22
CA ASP A 167 16.66 -10.74 12.14
C ASP A 167 15.57 -11.74 12.55
N ALA A 168 14.37 -11.26 12.88
CA ALA A 168 13.25 -12.10 13.29
C ALA A 168 12.77 -12.99 12.15
N TYR A 169 12.72 -12.47 10.93
CA TYR A 169 12.35 -13.24 9.74
C TYR A 169 13.38 -14.35 9.47
N ASP A 170 14.67 -14.01 9.45
CA ASP A 170 15.74 -14.97 9.14
C ASP A 170 15.88 -16.06 10.22
N ALA A 171 15.62 -15.72 11.48
CA ALA A 171 15.61 -16.69 12.57
C ALA A 171 14.37 -17.61 12.56
N GLY A 172 13.39 -17.36 11.70
CA GLY A 172 12.08 -18.04 11.74
C GLY A 172 11.28 -17.72 13.00
N ASN A 173 11.64 -16.63 13.69
CA ASN A 173 10.90 -16.14 14.83
C ASN A 173 9.62 -15.44 14.33
N GLY A 174 8.53 -15.57 15.09
CA GLY A 174 7.32 -14.83 14.78
C GLY A 174 7.58 -13.32 14.80
N LEU A 175 7.11 -12.61 13.78
CA LEU A 175 6.98 -11.17 13.64
C LEU A 175 5.75 -10.65 14.41
N ASP A 176 5.68 -10.97 15.71
CA ASP A 176 4.73 -10.31 16.61
C ASP A 176 5.26 -8.92 16.98
N PRO A 177 4.58 -7.84 16.58
CA PRO A 177 5.09 -6.49 16.80
C PRO A 177 5.19 -6.11 18.29
N ARG A 178 4.58 -6.89 19.18
CA ARG A 178 4.73 -6.70 20.64
C ARG A 178 6.09 -7.18 21.16
N GLY A 179 6.84 -7.94 20.36
CA GLY A 179 8.22 -8.34 20.66
C GLY A 179 9.26 -7.37 20.11
N PHE A 180 8.82 -6.32 19.43
CA PHE A 180 9.66 -5.19 19.02
C PHE A 180 9.64 -4.16 20.16
N GLN A 181 10.56 -4.30 21.11
CA GLN A 181 10.86 -3.34 22.18
C GLN A 181 12.36 -3.33 22.47
#